data_AF-A0A0B0EHT3-F1
#
_entry.id   AF-A0A0B0EHT3-F1
#
_cell.length_a   1.000
_cell.length_b   1.000
_cell.length_c   1.000
_cell.angle_alpha   90.00
_cell.angle_beta   90.00
_cell.angle_gamma   90.00
#
_symmetry.space_group_name_H-M   'P 1'
#
loop_
_entity.id
_entity.type
_entity.pdbx_description
1 polymer ?
#
loop_
_entity_poly.entity_id
_entity_poly.type
_entity_poly.pdbx_seq_one_letter_code
_entity_poly.pdbx_strand_id
1 'polypeptide(L)'
;MRIRSACNANRKLFFITLVTFLLGTLFSTMNTFGEDGEKCIEGDCLNGQGTLIEPDGRKYVGMFKDGKKHGEGTCTLSSGSKYVGEFKDDKLDGQGTFTWSDGRKYVGSWKDSKFDGQGTYTWPDRDKDVKLDKVKLTLPNGGKYVGECKDGKFYGQGTYTWANGSKYVGSWKDSKFDGQGTYTWANGHKYVGEWKDNKKHGQGTHTWPNGDKYEGKWKVGKYVGSWKDGKLDEVKPILPAGNKYVGMFKNGKKHGEGTLTWANGSKYVGMFKYGKRHGEGTHTLPVGTKYAGSWKDGNPHGQGTFTFSDGNKYVGSWKDGKMHGQGTFIEPDGRKYVGMFKDGEMHGQGTFTWSDGRKYAGSWKDGKIHGEGTQTLSDGTKYVGMFKDNKPGVFAQKRARAGLGGIPSHNYSYGVSGTSTNIGNTTFHNLNGALGTSTSIGNTTFHNIGGSLGSSTNIGGTTFHNIGGTLGSSTSIGGTTFHNIGGNLGSSTRIGGTTFHNIGGNLGSSIDLGGY
;
A
#
# COMPACT_ATOMS: atom_id res chain seq x y z
N MET A 1 56.18 -58.72 2.87
CA MET A 1 54.73 -58.63 2.59
C MET A 1 54.51 -58.18 1.14
N ARG A 2 53.27 -58.08 0.65
CA ARG A 2 52.92 -57.96 -0.78
C ARG A 2 53.28 -56.59 -1.43
N ILE A 3 54.02 -56.62 -2.55
CA ILE A 3 53.63 -56.17 -3.93
C ILE A 3 52.46 -55.14 -3.96
N ARG A 4 52.52 -53.93 -4.57
CA ARG A 4 52.88 -53.44 -5.96
C ARG A 4 53.06 -51.88 -5.91
N SER A 5 53.35 -51.03 -6.91
CA SER A 5 53.69 -51.10 -8.37
C SER A 5 54.26 -49.74 -8.89
N ALA A 6 55.20 -49.76 -9.86
CA ALA A 6 55.40 -48.83 -11.02
C ALA A 6 55.46 -47.25 -10.85
N CYS A 7 56.08 -46.44 -11.73
CA CYS A 7 56.73 -46.68 -13.06
C CYS A 7 57.85 -45.65 -13.44
N ASN A 8 58.47 -45.87 -14.61
CA ASN A 8 59.52 -45.09 -15.33
C ASN A 8 59.01 -43.75 -15.94
N ALA A 9 59.79 -42.83 -16.56
CA ALA A 9 61.20 -42.71 -17.00
C ALA A 9 61.62 -41.19 -17.07
N ASN A 10 62.88 -40.73 -16.88
CA ASN A 10 64.10 -40.78 -17.75
C ASN A 10 63.99 -39.90 -19.05
N ARG A 11 64.91 -39.01 -19.49
CA ARG A 11 66.40 -38.98 -19.50
C ARG A 11 67.05 -37.57 -19.73
N LYS A 12 68.23 -37.32 -19.12
CA LYS A 12 69.50 -36.70 -19.66
C LYS A 12 69.50 -35.22 -20.19
N LEU A 13 70.62 -34.46 -20.31
CA LEU A 13 72.08 -34.73 -20.20
C LEU A 13 72.92 -33.51 -19.65
N PHE A 14 74.19 -33.78 -19.36
CA PHE A 14 75.41 -33.02 -18.94
C PHE A 14 75.86 -31.79 -19.79
N PHE A 15 76.88 -30.93 -19.45
CA PHE A 15 77.66 -30.49 -18.24
C PHE A 15 78.85 -29.56 -18.71
N ILE A 16 79.68 -29.02 -17.78
CA ILE A 16 81.07 -28.44 -17.94
C ILE A 16 81.17 -26.97 -18.43
N THR A 17 81.60 -25.96 -17.63
CA THR A 17 82.97 -25.43 -17.27
C THR A 17 83.81 -24.88 -18.45
N LEU A 18 84.70 -23.86 -18.34
CA LEU A 18 85.75 -23.61 -17.33
C LEU A 18 86.40 -22.18 -17.37
N VAL A 19 86.78 -21.62 -16.20
CA VAL A 19 87.90 -20.65 -15.88
C VAL A 19 87.98 -19.21 -16.48
N THR A 20 88.59 -18.32 -15.67
CA THR A 20 88.92 -16.89 -15.88
C THR A 20 90.43 -16.64 -15.93
N PHE A 21 90.92 -15.50 -16.47
CA PHE A 21 92.13 -14.82 -15.94
C PHE A 21 92.22 -13.30 -16.27
N LEU A 22 92.85 -12.60 -15.32
CA LEU A 22 93.23 -11.18 -15.13
C LEU A 22 93.05 -10.05 -16.21
N LEU A 23 92.38 -8.98 -15.73
CA LEU A 23 92.88 -7.60 -15.51
C LEU A 23 93.37 -6.68 -16.67
N GLY A 24 92.64 -5.57 -16.86
CA GLY A 24 93.26 -4.22 -16.95
C GLY A 24 92.92 -3.33 -18.15
N THR A 25 92.05 -2.31 -17.97
CA THR A 25 92.28 -0.88 -18.32
C THR A 25 91.06 0.02 -18.08
N LEU A 26 91.31 1.33 -17.96
CA LEU A 26 90.42 2.50 -18.06
C LEU A 26 89.08 2.52 -17.28
N PHE A 27 88.98 3.52 -16.38
CA PHE A 27 87.71 4.16 -16.04
C PHE A 27 87.12 4.84 -17.28
N SER A 28 86.21 4.14 -17.97
CA SER A 28 85.26 4.75 -18.90
C SER A 28 83.95 4.91 -18.16
N THR A 29 83.41 6.14 -18.08
CA THR A 29 82.03 6.35 -17.62
C THR A 29 81.08 5.72 -18.62
N MET A 30 80.64 4.50 -18.35
CA MET A 30 79.60 3.84 -19.14
C MET A 30 78.29 4.59 -18.93
N ASN A 31 78.02 5.54 -19.82
CA ASN A 31 76.66 5.83 -20.25
C ASN A 31 76.11 4.51 -20.83
N THR A 32 75.43 3.74 -19.98
CA THR A 32 74.68 2.56 -20.42
C THR A 32 73.59 3.05 -21.37
N PHE A 33 73.81 2.86 -22.67
CA PHE A 33 72.77 3.07 -23.66
C PHE A 33 71.61 2.13 -23.33
N GLY A 34 70.50 2.71 -22.87
CA GLY A 34 69.22 2.03 -22.96
C GLY A 34 68.87 1.83 -24.43
N GLU A 35 68.28 0.69 -24.73
CA GLU A 35 67.62 0.50 -26.03
C GLU A 35 66.47 1.52 -26.15
N ASP A 36 66.02 1.80 -27.38
CA ASP A 36 64.93 2.74 -27.70
C ASP A 36 65.13 4.22 -27.28
N GLY A 37 66.34 4.63 -26.90
CA GLY A 37 66.74 6.05 -26.84
C GLY A 37 66.29 6.81 -25.60
N GLU A 38 65.82 6.12 -24.56
CA GLU A 38 65.66 6.71 -23.23
C GLU A 38 67.02 7.19 -22.68
N LYS A 39 67.04 8.37 -22.05
CA LYS A 39 68.28 8.97 -21.51
C LYS A 39 68.24 9.02 -19.99
N CYS A 40 69.02 8.16 -19.34
CA CYS A 40 69.41 8.39 -17.94
C CYS A 40 70.31 9.64 -17.91
N ILE A 41 69.94 10.64 -17.10
CA ILE A 41 70.67 11.92 -17.01
C ILE A 41 71.34 12.14 -15.65
N GLU A 42 71.00 11.34 -14.64
CA GLU A 42 71.51 11.46 -13.27
C GLU A 42 71.27 10.15 -12.50
N GLY A 43 72.19 9.77 -11.62
CA GLY A 43 72.04 8.60 -10.74
C GLY A 43 72.14 7.23 -11.45
N ASP A 44 71.57 6.21 -10.82
CA ASP A 44 71.55 4.82 -11.29
C ASP A 44 70.14 4.44 -11.77
N CYS A 45 69.94 4.43 -13.09
CA CYS A 45 68.68 4.00 -13.71
C CYS A 45 68.59 2.47 -13.93
N LEU A 46 69.55 1.68 -13.45
CA LEU A 46 69.53 0.21 -13.55
C LEU A 46 69.04 -0.43 -12.25
N ASN A 47 69.64 -0.08 -11.11
CA ASN A 47 69.36 -0.73 -9.81
C ASN A 47 69.51 0.21 -8.58
N GLY A 48 69.28 1.52 -8.77
CA GLY A 48 69.39 2.50 -7.69
C GLY A 48 68.39 3.65 -7.80
N GLN A 49 68.76 4.83 -7.30
CA GLN A 49 67.97 6.06 -7.49
C GLN A 49 68.50 6.80 -8.72
N GLY A 50 67.61 7.17 -9.65
CA GLY A 50 68.00 7.82 -10.90
C GLY A 50 66.96 8.81 -11.45
N THR A 51 67.41 9.57 -12.44
CA THR A 51 66.59 10.47 -13.26
C THR A 51 66.67 10.07 -14.72
N LEU A 52 65.52 9.73 -15.30
CA LEU A 52 65.35 9.31 -16.69
C LEU A 52 64.50 10.33 -17.45
N ILE A 53 64.88 10.62 -18.70
CA ILE A 53 64.03 11.33 -19.67
C ILE A 53 63.77 10.39 -20.85
N GLU A 54 62.50 10.11 -21.11
CA GLU A 54 62.04 9.30 -22.23
C GLU A 54 61.93 10.14 -23.52
N PRO A 55 61.97 9.53 -24.73
CA PRO A 55 61.94 10.26 -26.00
C PRO A 55 60.73 11.19 -26.22
N ASP A 56 59.60 10.93 -25.54
CA ASP A 56 58.37 11.75 -25.60
C ASP A 56 58.33 12.92 -24.59
N GLY A 57 59.44 13.15 -23.88
CA GLY A 57 59.59 14.20 -22.87
C GLY A 57 59.04 13.84 -21.49
N ARG A 58 58.58 12.60 -21.25
CA ARG A 58 58.33 12.13 -19.87
C ARG A 58 59.62 12.15 -19.06
N LYS A 59 59.57 12.74 -17.86
CA LYS A 59 60.67 12.72 -16.88
C LYS A 59 60.28 11.86 -15.67
N TYR A 60 61.07 10.83 -15.39
CA TYR A 60 61.00 10.08 -14.14
C TYR A 60 62.15 10.47 -13.21
N VAL A 61 61.88 10.55 -11.91
CA VAL A 61 62.87 10.69 -10.82
C VAL A 61 62.44 9.74 -9.72
N GLY A 62 63.25 8.75 -9.37
CA GLY A 62 62.87 7.73 -8.39
C GLY A 62 63.76 6.50 -8.40
N MET A 63 63.25 5.43 -7.79
CA MET A 63 63.93 4.15 -7.69
C MET A 63 63.79 3.29 -8.96
N PHE A 64 64.85 2.58 -9.29
CA PHE A 64 64.95 1.63 -10.38
C PHE A 64 65.34 0.24 -9.87
N LYS A 65 64.87 -0.78 -10.59
CA LYS A 65 65.29 -2.16 -10.40
C LYS A 65 65.25 -2.91 -11.73
N ASP A 66 66.33 -3.64 -12.03
CA ASP A 66 66.49 -4.42 -13.26
C ASP A 66 66.18 -3.59 -14.55
N GLY A 67 66.55 -2.29 -14.52
CA GLY A 67 66.32 -1.31 -15.59
C GLY A 67 64.95 -0.63 -15.59
N LYS A 68 64.06 -0.97 -14.66
CA LYS A 68 62.65 -0.57 -14.65
C LYS A 68 62.31 0.34 -13.49
N LYS A 69 61.32 1.23 -13.69
CA LYS A 69 60.78 2.11 -12.63
C LYS A 69 60.11 1.23 -11.57
N HIS A 70 60.64 1.22 -10.34
CA HIS A 70 60.26 0.24 -9.31
C HIS A 70 60.57 0.79 -7.90
N GLY A 71 59.59 0.81 -6.99
CA GLY A 71 59.68 1.51 -5.70
C GLY A 71 59.15 2.96 -5.79
N GLU A 72 59.49 3.81 -4.82
CA GLU A 72 59.00 5.21 -4.81
C GLU A 72 59.58 6.04 -5.96
N GLY A 73 58.75 6.88 -6.57
CA GLY A 73 59.17 7.79 -7.63
C GLY A 73 58.17 8.88 -7.99
N THR A 74 58.60 9.73 -8.91
CA THR A 74 57.85 10.84 -9.49
C THR A 74 57.95 10.76 -11.01
N CYS A 75 56.82 10.62 -11.70
CA CYS A 75 56.74 10.73 -13.16
C CYS A 75 56.02 12.01 -13.55
N THR A 76 56.65 12.83 -14.39
CA THR A 76 56.06 14.05 -14.97
C THR A 76 55.91 13.86 -16.46
N LEU A 77 54.68 13.99 -16.96
CA LEU A 77 54.35 13.85 -18.37
C LEU A 77 54.59 15.16 -19.12
N SER A 78 54.91 15.06 -20.40
CA SER A 78 55.02 16.22 -21.31
C SER A 78 53.71 17.01 -21.46
N SER A 79 52.57 16.44 -21.05
CA SER A 79 51.29 17.14 -20.89
C SER A 79 51.18 18.01 -19.64
N GLY A 80 52.21 18.06 -18.78
CA GLY A 80 52.20 18.71 -17.46
C GLY A 80 51.51 17.91 -16.35
N SER A 81 50.96 16.73 -16.65
CA SER A 81 50.39 15.84 -15.62
C SER A 81 51.51 15.16 -14.81
N LYS A 82 51.28 14.90 -13.52
CA LYS A 82 52.30 14.38 -12.59
C LYS A 82 51.78 13.26 -11.70
N TYR A 83 52.50 12.15 -11.63
CA TYR A 83 52.36 11.11 -10.62
C TYR A 83 53.48 11.21 -9.57
N VAL A 84 53.15 10.94 -8.30
CA VAL A 84 54.10 10.76 -7.19
C VAL A 84 53.59 9.59 -6.34
N GLY A 85 54.38 8.53 -6.18
CA GLY A 85 53.97 7.31 -5.48
C GLY A 85 54.84 6.10 -5.81
N GLU A 86 54.32 4.92 -5.54
CA GLU A 86 54.97 3.63 -5.81
C GLU A 86 54.88 3.23 -7.29
N PHE A 87 55.95 2.58 -7.77
CA PHE A 87 56.05 1.99 -9.10
C PHE A 87 56.37 0.51 -8.98
N LYS A 88 55.92 -0.27 -9.96
CA LYS A 88 56.31 -1.67 -10.11
C LYS A 88 56.41 -2.02 -11.59
N ASP A 89 57.62 -2.35 -12.00
CA ASP A 89 57.95 -2.86 -13.34
C ASP A 89 57.36 -1.96 -14.43
N ASP A 90 57.70 -0.66 -14.32
CA ASP A 90 57.28 0.48 -15.17
C ASP A 90 55.81 0.94 -15.04
N LYS A 91 55.01 0.27 -14.19
CA LYS A 91 53.61 0.62 -13.93
C LYS A 91 53.45 1.41 -12.64
N LEU A 92 52.36 2.19 -12.56
CA LEU A 92 51.91 2.78 -11.30
C LEU A 92 51.21 1.68 -10.48
N ASP A 93 51.67 1.43 -9.26
CA ASP A 93 51.19 0.36 -8.38
C ASP A 93 51.22 0.88 -6.92
N GLY A 94 50.86 0.08 -5.92
CA GLY A 94 50.95 0.52 -4.51
C GLY A 94 50.10 1.76 -4.17
N GLN A 95 50.62 2.69 -3.36
CA GLN A 95 50.01 4.00 -3.09
C GLN A 95 50.56 5.12 -3.97
N GLY A 96 49.69 6.03 -4.40
CA GLY A 96 50.15 7.19 -5.16
C GLY A 96 49.13 8.31 -5.38
N THR A 97 49.69 9.47 -5.72
CA THR A 97 48.99 10.70 -6.10
C THR A 97 49.19 10.96 -7.59
N PHE A 98 48.11 10.97 -8.37
CA PHE A 98 48.14 11.50 -9.74
C PHE A 98 47.44 12.86 -9.78
N THR A 99 48.11 13.86 -10.35
CA THR A 99 47.56 15.19 -10.62
C THR A 99 47.56 15.42 -12.12
N TRP A 100 46.38 15.55 -12.71
CA TRP A 100 46.23 15.88 -14.14
C TRP A 100 46.53 17.38 -14.34
N SER A 101 47.05 17.74 -15.51
CA SER A 101 47.36 19.14 -15.85
C SER A 101 46.14 20.05 -15.96
N ASP A 102 44.93 19.49 -16.01
CA ASP A 102 43.68 20.26 -15.88
C ASP A 102 43.28 20.54 -14.42
N GLY A 103 44.06 20.10 -13.44
CA GLY A 103 43.86 20.31 -12.00
C GLY A 103 43.10 19.20 -11.28
N ARG A 104 42.62 18.14 -11.97
CA ARG A 104 42.07 16.96 -11.27
C ARG A 104 43.15 16.25 -10.47
N LYS A 105 42.77 15.60 -9.37
CA LYS A 105 43.69 14.85 -8.50
C LYS A 105 43.07 13.55 -7.99
N TYR A 106 43.81 12.44 -8.08
CA TYR A 106 43.52 11.20 -7.37
C TYR A 106 44.61 10.95 -6.33
N VAL A 107 44.23 10.44 -5.15
CA VAL A 107 45.14 9.97 -4.10
C VAL A 107 44.59 8.65 -3.56
N GLY A 108 45.39 7.58 -3.59
CA GLY A 108 44.99 6.26 -3.09
C GLY A 108 45.75 5.12 -3.75
N SER A 109 45.14 3.94 -3.74
CA SER A 109 45.67 2.70 -4.31
C SER A 109 45.72 2.70 -5.84
N TRP A 110 46.80 2.13 -6.37
CA TRP A 110 47.03 1.86 -7.78
C TRP A 110 47.37 0.39 -8.01
N LYS A 111 47.04 -0.10 -9.19
CA LYS A 111 47.47 -1.39 -9.70
C LYS A 111 47.54 -1.38 -11.22
N ASP A 112 48.62 -1.90 -11.79
CA ASP A 112 48.79 -2.03 -13.25
C ASP A 112 48.51 -0.69 -14.00
N SER A 113 48.98 0.44 -13.45
CA SER A 113 48.74 1.82 -13.94
C SER A 113 47.29 2.31 -13.93
N LYS A 114 46.37 1.59 -13.27
CA LYS A 114 44.98 2.04 -12.99
C LYS A 114 44.82 2.36 -11.50
N PHE A 115 43.85 3.22 -11.17
CA PHE A 115 43.39 3.35 -9.80
C PHE A 115 42.42 2.21 -9.44
N ASP A 116 42.77 1.44 -8.41
CA ASP A 116 42.13 0.18 -8.01
C ASP A 116 42.36 -0.04 -6.50
N GLY A 117 41.32 -0.33 -5.72
CA GLY A 117 41.35 -0.28 -4.25
C GLY A 117 40.74 1.01 -3.69
N GLN A 118 41.21 1.49 -2.53
CA GLN A 118 40.64 2.69 -1.88
C GLN A 118 41.27 3.98 -2.41
N GLY A 119 40.46 5.03 -2.61
CA GLY A 119 41.01 6.34 -2.92
C GLY A 119 40.06 7.53 -2.87
N THR A 120 40.64 8.70 -3.10
CA THR A 120 39.97 9.99 -3.17
C THR A 120 40.19 10.63 -4.54
N TYR A 121 39.11 10.84 -5.30
CA TYR A 121 39.15 11.59 -6.56
C TYR A 121 38.58 13.00 -6.34
N THR A 122 39.33 14.02 -6.72
CA THR A 122 38.99 15.44 -6.54
C THR A 122 39.02 16.15 -7.89
N TRP A 123 37.97 16.92 -8.17
CA TRP A 123 37.95 17.81 -9.34
C TRP A 123 38.35 19.22 -8.91
N PRO A 124 39.07 19.99 -9.75
CA PRO A 124 39.53 21.33 -9.39
C PRO A 124 38.36 22.29 -9.27
N ASP A 125 38.50 23.27 -8.39
CA ASP A 125 37.61 24.42 -8.26
C ASP A 125 37.89 25.40 -9.42
N ARG A 126 36.90 25.65 -10.30
CA ARG A 126 37.07 26.55 -11.46
C ARG A 126 36.56 27.98 -11.21
N ASP A 127 35.93 28.26 -10.09
CA ASP A 127 35.22 29.53 -9.87
C ASP A 127 36.13 30.66 -9.31
N LYS A 128 37.44 30.41 -9.16
CA LYS A 128 38.39 31.35 -8.54
C LYS A 128 39.07 32.34 -9.48
N ASP A 129 39.25 31.99 -10.76
CA ASP A 129 40.08 32.76 -11.71
C ASP A 129 39.38 32.99 -13.07
N VAL A 130 38.17 33.57 -13.05
CA VAL A 130 37.46 33.94 -14.28
C VAL A 130 37.03 35.41 -14.26
N LYS A 131 37.80 36.26 -14.97
CA LYS A 131 37.27 37.55 -15.43
C LYS A 131 36.17 37.29 -16.46
N LEU A 132 35.02 37.97 -16.32
CA LEU A 132 33.89 37.81 -17.22
C LEU A 132 34.25 38.23 -18.65
N ASP A 133 34.10 37.32 -19.61
CA ASP A 133 33.52 37.67 -20.91
C ASP A 133 32.77 36.48 -21.55
N LYS A 134 31.65 36.79 -22.21
CA LYS A 134 30.84 35.95 -23.15
C LYS A 134 30.57 34.46 -22.82
N VAL A 135 29.51 34.26 -22.02
CA VAL A 135 28.45 33.24 -22.17
C VAL A 135 28.88 31.82 -22.64
N LYS A 136 29.32 30.99 -21.69
CA LYS A 136 29.14 29.52 -21.78
C LYS A 136 29.06 28.86 -20.38
N LEU A 137 27.92 29.00 -19.71
CA LEU A 137 27.70 28.53 -18.34
C LEU A 137 27.95 27.01 -18.19
N THR A 138 29.14 26.63 -17.70
CA THR A 138 29.60 25.22 -17.66
C THR A 138 30.24 24.84 -16.33
N LEU A 139 29.37 24.54 -15.35
CA LEU A 139 29.61 23.67 -14.19
C LEU A 139 30.64 24.12 -13.13
N PRO A 140 30.24 24.25 -11.84
CA PRO A 140 31.19 24.24 -10.73
C PRO A 140 31.73 22.82 -10.54
N ASN A 141 32.92 22.57 -11.06
CA ASN A 141 33.78 21.50 -10.57
C ASN A 141 34.47 21.93 -9.26
N GLY A 142 34.99 20.97 -8.49
CA GLY A 142 35.19 21.09 -7.04
C GLY A 142 34.50 19.97 -6.25
N GLY A 143 33.87 19.01 -6.94
CA GLY A 143 33.35 17.79 -6.32
C GLY A 143 34.47 16.88 -5.77
N LYS A 144 34.08 15.91 -4.94
CA LYS A 144 34.98 14.93 -4.32
C LYS A 144 34.32 13.57 -4.21
N TYR A 145 34.97 12.53 -4.73
CA TYR A 145 34.68 11.13 -4.46
C TYR A 145 35.65 10.59 -3.41
N VAL A 146 35.17 9.75 -2.49
CA VAL A 146 35.96 8.97 -1.53
C VAL A 146 35.35 7.58 -1.43
N GLY A 147 36.11 6.53 -1.74
CA GLY A 147 35.63 5.15 -1.66
C GLY A 147 36.42 4.17 -2.53
N GLU A 148 35.79 3.04 -2.82
CA GLU A 148 36.36 1.96 -3.63
C GLU A 148 36.41 2.32 -5.13
N CYS A 149 37.51 1.93 -5.76
CA CYS A 149 37.72 1.98 -7.19
C CYS A 149 38.10 0.60 -7.71
N LYS A 150 37.73 0.31 -8.95
CA LYS A 150 38.18 -0.87 -9.69
C LYS A 150 38.37 -0.55 -11.16
N ASP A 151 39.45 -1.01 -11.77
CA ASP A 151 39.75 -0.87 -13.20
C ASP A 151 39.63 0.59 -13.71
N GLY A 152 39.95 1.59 -12.88
CA GLY A 152 39.80 3.01 -13.24
C GLY A 152 38.36 3.54 -13.21
N LYS A 153 37.45 2.92 -12.44
CA LYS A 153 36.06 3.34 -12.24
C LYS A 153 35.68 3.31 -10.76
N PHE A 154 34.67 4.08 -10.36
CA PHE A 154 34.11 3.97 -8.99
C PHE A 154 33.30 2.69 -8.87
N TYR A 155 33.51 1.98 -7.76
CA TYR A 155 32.99 0.64 -7.49
C TYR A 155 32.65 0.51 -5.99
N GLY A 156 32.14 -0.64 -5.55
CA GLY A 156 32.01 -0.97 -4.12
C GLY A 156 31.18 0.05 -3.32
N GLN A 157 31.62 0.43 -2.13
CA GLN A 157 31.05 1.54 -1.36
C GLN A 157 31.81 2.85 -1.62
N GLY A 158 31.06 3.95 -1.76
CA GLY A 158 31.65 5.27 -1.95
C GLY A 158 30.74 6.44 -1.62
N THR A 159 31.37 7.55 -1.25
CA THR A 159 30.77 8.86 -1.03
C THR A 159 31.15 9.79 -2.18
N TYR A 160 30.17 10.39 -2.84
CA TYR A 160 30.39 11.53 -3.74
C TYR A 160 29.76 12.78 -3.16
N THR A 161 30.51 13.87 -3.09
CA THR A 161 30.02 15.20 -2.70
C THR A 161 30.19 16.15 -3.88
N TRP A 162 29.12 16.83 -4.30
CA TRP A 162 29.16 17.84 -5.36
C TRP A 162 29.55 19.20 -4.79
N ALA A 163 30.12 20.07 -5.62
CA ALA A 163 30.49 21.44 -5.23
C ALA A 163 29.30 22.25 -4.65
N ASN A 164 28.07 21.96 -5.09
CA ASN A 164 26.86 22.59 -4.55
C ASN A 164 26.41 22.07 -3.16
N GLY A 165 27.16 21.17 -2.52
CA GLY A 165 26.82 20.60 -1.21
C GLY A 165 25.89 19.38 -1.23
N SER A 166 25.40 18.95 -2.41
CA SER A 166 24.70 17.66 -2.53
C SER A 166 25.66 16.50 -2.25
N LYS A 167 25.15 15.36 -1.75
CA LYS A 167 25.97 14.21 -1.34
C LYS A 167 25.28 12.86 -1.53
N TYR A 168 25.94 11.94 -2.24
CA TYR A 168 25.57 10.53 -2.36
C TYR A 168 26.47 9.68 -1.48
N VAL A 169 25.92 8.68 -0.81
CA VAL A 169 26.63 7.66 -0.02
C VAL A 169 25.96 6.31 -0.27
N GLY A 170 26.70 5.33 -0.79
CA GLY A 170 26.16 4.00 -1.07
C GLY A 170 26.99 3.20 -2.07
N SER A 171 26.33 2.22 -2.70
CA SER A 171 26.92 1.29 -3.66
C SER A 171 27.16 1.89 -5.05
N TRP A 172 28.31 1.55 -5.64
CA TRP A 172 28.72 1.96 -6.97
C TRP A 172 29.07 0.78 -7.87
N LYS A 173 28.80 0.94 -9.16
CA LYS A 173 29.25 0.03 -10.22
C LYS A 173 29.50 0.82 -11.50
N ASP A 174 30.65 0.58 -12.14
CA ASP A 174 31.03 1.23 -13.39
C ASP A 174 30.88 2.78 -13.37
N SER A 175 31.27 3.41 -12.26
CA SER A 175 31.09 4.85 -11.99
C SER A 175 29.63 5.35 -11.97
N LYS A 176 28.67 4.47 -11.65
CA LYS A 176 27.25 4.80 -11.45
C LYS A 176 26.76 4.36 -10.07
N PHE A 177 25.72 5.01 -9.53
CA PHE A 177 24.94 4.49 -8.40
C PHE A 177 24.22 3.21 -8.82
N ASP A 178 24.50 2.10 -8.13
CA ASP A 178 23.92 0.77 -8.43
C ASP A 178 23.94 -0.08 -7.15
N GLY A 179 22.78 -0.51 -6.66
CA GLY A 179 22.62 -1.10 -5.33
C GLY A 179 21.99 -0.12 -4.31
N GLN A 180 22.26 -0.28 -3.01
CA GLN A 180 21.66 0.57 -1.98
C GLN A 180 22.38 1.91 -1.84
N GLY A 181 21.65 3.01 -1.64
CA GLY A 181 22.29 4.31 -1.41
C GLY A 181 21.38 5.45 -0.96
N THR A 182 21.99 6.38 -0.24
CA THR A 182 21.40 7.65 0.19
C THR A 182 21.88 8.78 -0.71
N TYR A 183 20.97 9.51 -1.36
CA TYR A 183 21.27 10.81 -1.99
C TYR A 183 20.59 11.93 -1.20
N THR A 184 21.37 12.88 -0.70
CA THR A 184 20.89 14.15 -0.14
C THR A 184 21.21 15.27 -1.14
N TRP A 185 20.21 16.06 -1.53
CA TRP A 185 20.38 17.21 -2.41
C TRP A 185 20.59 18.49 -1.57
N ALA A 186 21.35 19.44 -2.10
CA ALA A 186 21.60 20.74 -1.48
C ALA A 186 20.32 21.53 -1.13
N ASN A 187 19.24 21.31 -1.88
CA ASN A 187 17.93 21.93 -1.63
C ASN A 187 17.09 21.25 -0.53
N GLY A 188 17.69 20.35 0.27
CA GLY A 188 17.04 19.67 1.39
C GLY A 188 16.22 18.42 1.03
N HIS A 189 16.12 18.04 -0.25
CA HIS A 189 15.55 16.73 -0.61
C HIS A 189 16.49 15.60 -0.15
N LYS A 190 15.93 14.42 0.18
CA LYS A 190 16.69 13.21 0.48
C LYS A 190 16.02 11.97 -0.12
N TYR A 191 16.80 10.99 -0.55
CA TYR A 191 16.35 9.67 -0.96
C TYR A 191 17.20 8.61 -0.30
N VAL A 192 16.59 7.51 0.15
CA VAL A 192 17.24 6.33 0.72
C VAL A 192 16.59 5.10 0.10
N GLY A 193 17.35 4.26 -0.59
CA GLY A 193 16.82 3.03 -1.19
C GLY A 193 17.69 2.52 -2.34
N GLU A 194 17.08 1.71 -3.19
CA GLU A 194 17.75 1.07 -4.32
C GLU A 194 18.02 2.03 -5.48
N TRP A 195 19.15 1.82 -6.14
CA TRP A 195 19.61 2.52 -7.33
C TRP A 195 19.98 1.52 -8.41
N LYS A 196 19.80 1.92 -9.67
CA LYS A 196 20.33 1.23 -10.84
C LYS A 196 20.66 2.23 -11.93
N ASP A 197 21.86 2.15 -12.50
CA ASP A 197 22.31 3.06 -13.57
C ASP A 197 22.06 4.56 -13.25
N ASN A 198 22.48 5.03 -12.07
CA ASN A 198 22.26 6.40 -11.55
C ASN A 198 20.78 6.79 -11.30
N LYS A 199 19.83 5.85 -11.36
CA LYS A 199 18.38 6.11 -11.23
C LYS A 199 17.79 5.36 -10.03
N LYS A 200 16.88 6.01 -9.30
CA LYS A 200 16.09 5.38 -8.22
C LYS A 200 15.37 4.14 -8.76
N HIS A 201 15.46 3.03 -8.04
CA HIS A 201 14.88 1.75 -8.41
C HIS A 201 14.32 1.00 -7.19
N GLY A 202 13.92 -0.26 -7.37
CA GLY A 202 13.49 -1.17 -6.29
C GLY A 202 12.51 -0.55 -5.29
N GLN A 203 12.80 -0.69 -4.00
CA GLN A 203 12.15 0.03 -2.92
C GLN A 203 12.96 1.28 -2.52
N GLY A 204 12.29 2.36 -2.12
CA GLY A 204 12.96 3.50 -1.52
C GLY A 204 12.06 4.59 -0.94
N THR A 205 12.61 5.27 0.05
CA THR A 205 12.03 6.44 0.72
C THR A 205 12.55 7.72 0.09
N HIS A 206 11.66 8.59 -0.41
CA HIS A 206 11.99 9.98 -0.73
C HIS A 206 11.42 10.89 0.36
N THR A 207 12.25 11.81 0.88
CA THR A 207 11.88 12.86 1.84
C THR A 207 12.06 14.22 1.18
N TRP A 208 11.09 15.12 1.37
CA TRP A 208 11.11 16.50 0.88
C TRP A 208 11.60 17.47 1.97
N PRO A 209 12.00 18.71 1.62
CA PRO A 209 12.58 19.67 2.58
C PRO A 209 11.61 20.09 3.69
N ASN A 210 10.31 19.98 3.46
CA ASN A 210 9.24 20.22 4.43
C ASN A 210 8.97 19.03 5.37
N GLY A 211 9.72 17.94 5.26
CA GLY A 211 9.57 16.72 6.06
C GLY A 211 8.58 15.69 5.52
N ASP A 212 7.86 15.97 4.42
CA ASP A 212 6.98 15.00 3.77
C ASP A 212 7.79 13.77 3.29
N LYS A 213 7.13 12.60 3.24
CA LYS A 213 7.74 11.34 2.79
C LYS A 213 6.86 10.55 1.83
N TYR A 214 7.50 9.90 0.87
CA TYR A 214 6.96 8.82 0.06
C TYR A 214 7.81 7.58 0.29
N GLU A 215 7.17 6.46 0.59
CA GLU A 215 7.80 5.16 0.86
C GLU A 215 7.14 4.13 -0.07
N GLY A 216 7.90 3.55 -1.00
CA GLY A 216 7.35 2.66 -2.02
C GLY A 216 8.30 2.31 -3.16
N LYS A 217 7.75 1.72 -4.23
CA LYS A 217 8.52 1.19 -5.38
C LYS A 217 8.89 2.24 -6.41
N TRP A 218 10.11 2.12 -6.96
CA TRP A 218 10.66 3.00 -8.00
C TRP A 218 11.12 2.22 -9.24
N LYS A 219 10.91 2.80 -10.42
CA LYS A 219 11.40 2.26 -11.70
C LYS A 219 11.92 3.39 -12.58
N VAL A 220 13.19 3.32 -12.97
CA VAL A 220 13.86 4.30 -13.85
C VAL A 220 13.71 5.74 -13.31
N GLY A 221 13.97 5.94 -12.02
CA GLY A 221 13.95 7.25 -11.35
C GLY A 221 12.56 7.73 -10.90
N LYS A 222 11.48 7.03 -11.29
CA LYS A 222 10.08 7.44 -11.09
C LYS A 222 9.37 6.51 -10.10
N TYR A 223 8.46 7.06 -9.28
CA TYR A 223 7.57 6.29 -8.41
C TYR A 223 6.59 5.44 -9.24
N VAL A 224 6.35 4.20 -8.83
CA VAL A 224 5.45 3.26 -9.54
C VAL A 224 4.00 3.48 -9.10
N GLY A 225 3.37 4.53 -9.63
CA GLY A 225 1.99 4.95 -9.32
C GLY A 225 1.09 5.05 -10.55
N SER A 226 0.63 3.90 -11.06
CA SER A 226 -0.28 3.73 -12.22
C SER A 226 0.22 4.27 -13.59
N TRP A 227 0.28 3.38 -14.59
CA TRP A 227 0.46 3.75 -16.00
C TRP A 227 -0.87 4.17 -16.61
N LYS A 228 -0.88 5.23 -17.42
CA LYS A 228 -1.74 5.33 -18.61
C LYS A 228 -1.10 6.27 -19.64
N ASP A 229 -1.34 6.01 -20.93
CA ASP A 229 -1.16 6.94 -22.05
C ASP A 229 0.24 7.60 -22.21
N GLY A 230 1.29 6.91 -21.77
CA GLY A 230 2.70 7.18 -22.13
C GLY A 230 3.37 8.42 -21.52
N LYS A 231 2.63 9.35 -20.92
CA LYS A 231 3.14 10.56 -20.25
C LYS A 231 2.89 10.47 -18.74
N LEU A 232 3.80 11.05 -17.95
CA LEU A 232 3.72 11.04 -16.48
C LEU A 232 3.51 12.46 -15.96
N ASP A 233 2.43 12.69 -15.22
CA ASP A 233 2.20 13.94 -14.50
C ASP A 233 3.23 14.13 -13.38
N GLU A 234 3.96 15.25 -13.39
CA GLU A 234 4.91 15.63 -12.33
C GLU A 234 4.23 16.25 -11.09
N VAL A 235 2.90 16.13 -10.98
CA VAL A 235 2.08 16.84 -9.99
C VAL A 235 2.39 16.33 -8.58
N LYS A 236 2.91 17.23 -7.74
CA LYS A 236 3.27 16.99 -6.33
C LYS A 236 2.07 16.44 -5.53
N PRO A 237 2.26 15.41 -4.68
CA PRO A 237 1.37 15.14 -3.57
C PRO A 237 1.26 16.36 -2.66
N ILE A 238 0.09 17.00 -2.61
CA ILE A 238 -0.18 18.06 -1.62
C ILE A 238 -0.68 17.39 -0.34
N LEU A 239 0.18 17.33 0.66
CA LEU A 239 -0.16 16.98 2.04
C LEU A 239 -0.01 18.23 2.92
N PRO A 240 -0.96 18.52 3.84
CA PRO A 240 -0.70 19.48 4.91
C PRO A 240 0.40 18.94 5.83
N ALA A 241 1.25 19.81 6.37
CA ALA A 241 2.45 19.45 7.10
C ALA A 241 2.20 18.45 8.25
N GLY A 242 3.12 17.51 8.44
CA GLY A 242 3.06 16.45 9.46
C GLY A 242 2.15 15.26 9.12
N ASN A 243 1.32 15.35 8.08
CA ASN A 243 0.55 14.21 7.58
C ASN A 243 1.45 13.26 6.77
N LYS A 244 1.25 11.95 6.90
CA LYS A 244 2.01 10.91 6.18
C LYS A 244 1.06 10.10 5.30
N TYR A 245 1.44 9.83 4.05
CA TYR A 245 0.64 8.99 3.14
C TYR A 245 1.49 7.90 2.50
N VAL A 246 1.00 6.66 2.57
CA VAL A 246 1.60 5.47 1.95
C VAL A 246 0.50 4.80 1.13
N GLY A 247 0.58 4.89 -0.20
CA GLY A 247 -0.48 4.43 -1.10
C GLY A 247 -0.28 4.91 -2.53
N MET A 248 -1.25 4.62 -3.40
CA MET A 248 -1.16 4.94 -4.82
C MET A 248 -1.56 6.40 -5.12
N PHE A 249 -1.10 6.91 -6.27
CA PHE A 249 -1.43 8.24 -6.79
C PHE A 249 -1.84 8.15 -8.25
N LYS A 250 -2.68 9.09 -8.68
CA LYS A 250 -3.07 9.31 -10.08
C LYS A 250 -3.24 10.80 -10.32
N ASN A 251 -2.55 11.34 -11.33
CA ASN A 251 -2.50 12.78 -11.64
C ASN A 251 -2.16 13.63 -10.39
N GLY A 252 -1.14 13.23 -9.63
CA GLY A 252 -0.70 13.85 -8.36
C GLY A 252 -1.65 13.75 -7.16
N LYS A 253 -2.86 13.19 -7.34
CA LYS A 253 -3.87 13.06 -6.29
C LYS A 253 -3.91 11.62 -5.77
N LYS A 254 -4.11 11.45 -4.45
CA LYS A 254 -4.27 10.13 -3.80
C LYS A 254 -5.39 9.35 -4.50
N HIS A 255 -5.14 8.10 -4.87
CA HIS A 255 -6.03 7.30 -5.70
C HIS A 255 -5.81 5.81 -5.41
N GLY A 256 -6.80 4.95 -5.58
CA GLY A 256 -6.66 3.53 -5.25
C GLY A 256 -6.41 3.32 -3.75
N GLU A 257 -5.78 2.21 -3.37
CA GLU A 257 -5.53 1.88 -1.96
C GLU A 257 -4.46 2.80 -1.34
N GLY A 258 -4.67 3.18 -0.08
CA GLY A 258 -3.65 3.86 0.71
C GLY A 258 -3.96 4.00 2.19
N THR A 259 -2.91 4.32 2.94
CA THR A 259 -2.96 4.74 4.34
C THR A 259 -2.63 6.23 4.43
N LEU A 260 -3.51 7.00 5.05
CA LEU A 260 -3.28 8.40 5.43
C LEU A 260 -3.24 8.50 6.95
N THR A 261 -2.12 8.93 7.51
CA THR A 261 -1.97 9.27 8.93
C THR A 261 -1.91 10.78 9.04
N TRP A 262 -2.72 11.37 9.89
CA TRP A 262 -2.74 12.81 10.13
C TRP A 262 -1.78 13.19 11.27
N ALA A 263 -1.35 14.46 11.30
CA ALA A 263 -0.44 15.00 12.32
C ALA A 263 -1.01 14.87 13.75
N ASN A 264 -2.34 14.86 13.91
CA ASN A 264 -3.02 14.66 15.19
C ASN A 264 -3.11 13.18 15.63
N GLY A 265 -2.51 12.24 14.89
CA GLY A 265 -2.56 10.80 15.16
C GLY A 265 -3.78 10.06 14.60
N SER A 266 -4.78 10.75 14.02
CA SER A 266 -5.86 10.08 13.28
C SER A 266 -5.28 9.28 12.11
N LYS A 267 -5.92 8.17 11.75
CA LYS A 267 -5.50 7.29 10.64
C LYS A 267 -6.69 6.97 9.73
N TYR A 268 -6.44 6.79 8.44
CA TYR A 268 -7.37 6.18 7.49
C TYR A 268 -6.64 5.13 6.68
N VAL A 269 -7.27 3.97 6.49
CA VAL A 269 -6.77 2.88 5.65
C VAL A 269 -7.92 2.47 4.74
N GLY A 270 -7.74 2.58 3.42
CA GLY A 270 -8.80 2.28 2.46
C GLY A 270 -8.59 2.95 1.12
N MET A 271 -9.67 3.03 0.36
CA MET A 271 -9.66 3.51 -1.02
C MET A 271 -9.74 5.05 -1.14
N PHE A 272 -9.06 5.57 -2.15
CA PHE A 272 -9.02 6.99 -2.50
C PHE A 272 -9.45 7.21 -3.95
N LYS A 273 -10.08 8.36 -4.22
CA LYS A 273 -10.41 8.83 -5.56
C LYS A 273 -10.17 10.34 -5.64
N TYR A 274 -9.29 10.74 -6.56
CA TYR A 274 -8.89 12.15 -6.79
C TYR A 274 -8.57 12.96 -5.51
N GLY A 275 -7.87 12.34 -4.55
CA GLY A 275 -7.42 12.96 -3.30
C GLY A 275 -8.34 12.74 -2.10
N LYS A 276 -9.60 12.34 -2.33
CA LYS A 276 -10.64 12.14 -1.32
C LYS A 276 -10.77 10.66 -0.92
N ARG A 277 -11.24 10.39 0.30
CA ARG A 277 -11.68 9.04 0.76
C ARG A 277 -12.90 8.62 -0.08
N HIS A 278 -12.88 7.42 -0.67
CA HIS A 278 -13.93 6.98 -1.60
C HIS A 278 -13.87 5.46 -1.79
N GLY A 279 -15.00 4.74 -1.77
CA GLY A 279 -15.02 3.27 -1.70
C GLY A 279 -14.83 2.78 -0.26
N GLU A 280 -14.48 1.51 -0.06
CA GLU A 280 -14.32 0.97 1.30
C GLU A 280 -13.12 1.55 2.06
N GLY A 281 -13.29 1.77 3.37
CA GLY A 281 -12.19 2.18 4.23
C GLY A 281 -12.53 2.31 5.71
N THR A 282 -11.49 2.25 6.53
CA THR A 282 -11.54 2.48 7.98
C THR A 282 -10.89 3.81 8.33
N HIS A 283 -11.57 4.64 9.12
CA HIS A 283 -11.01 5.82 9.77
C HIS A 283 -10.99 5.61 11.28
N THR A 284 -9.87 5.90 11.93
CA THR A 284 -9.67 5.79 13.38
C THR A 284 -9.13 7.11 13.91
N LEU A 285 -9.71 7.62 14.99
CA LEU A 285 -9.24 8.78 15.73
C LEU A 285 -8.41 8.31 16.95
N PRO A 286 -7.55 9.16 17.54
CA PRO A 286 -6.70 8.75 18.67
C PRO A 286 -7.47 8.20 19.87
N VAL A 287 -8.65 8.74 20.16
CA VAL A 287 -9.48 8.40 21.33
C VAL A 287 -10.45 7.24 21.00
N GLY A 288 -9.98 6.20 20.34
CA GLY A 288 -10.74 4.97 20.03
C GLY A 288 -11.85 5.08 18.98
N THR A 289 -12.46 6.27 18.79
CA THR A 289 -13.56 6.50 17.83
C THR A 289 -13.17 6.04 16.42
N LYS A 290 -14.02 5.22 15.80
CA LYS A 290 -13.71 4.50 14.55
C LYS A 290 -14.92 4.38 13.64
N TYR A 291 -14.76 4.73 12.37
CA TYR A 291 -15.68 4.33 11.30
C TYR A 291 -15.05 3.25 10.42
N ALA A 292 -15.83 2.25 10.01
CA ALA A 292 -15.44 1.28 8.98
C ALA A 292 -16.64 0.97 8.08
N GLY A 293 -16.47 1.15 6.76
CA GLY A 293 -17.52 0.98 5.76
C GLY A 293 -17.23 1.81 4.50
N SER A 294 -18.26 2.07 3.70
CA SER A 294 -18.12 2.76 2.42
C SER A 294 -17.95 4.28 2.60
N TRP A 295 -17.26 4.90 1.65
CA TRP A 295 -16.99 6.34 1.60
C TRP A 295 -17.37 6.92 0.25
N LYS A 296 -17.85 8.16 0.25
CA LYS A 296 -18.08 8.95 -0.95
C LYS A 296 -17.51 10.35 -0.78
N ASP A 297 -16.48 10.65 -1.56
CA ASP A 297 -15.92 11.99 -1.78
C ASP A 297 -15.48 12.74 -0.50
N GLY A 298 -15.02 11.98 0.50
CA GLY A 298 -14.60 12.42 1.83
C GLY A 298 -15.54 11.98 2.95
N ASN A 299 -16.83 11.85 2.61
CA ASN A 299 -18.01 11.49 3.42
C ASN A 299 -18.10 10.00 3.81
N PRO A 300 -18.48 9.58 5.04
CA PRO A 300 -19.19 8.31 5.25
C PRO A 300 -20.47 8.24 4.40
N HIS A 301 -20.71 7.13 3.70
CA HIS A 301 -21.84 6.97 2.77
C HIS A 301 -22.09 5.46 2.57
N GLY A 302 -23.27 5.01 2.14
CA GLY A 302 -23.51 3.58 1.91
C GLY A 302 -23.72 2.80 3.21
N GLN A 303 -23.03 1.66 3.41
CA GLN A 303 -23.11 0.89 4.66
C GLN A 303 -21.86 1.10 5.51
N GLY A 304 -22.03 1.18 6.83
CA GLY A 304 -20.89 1.32 7.73
C GLY A 304 -21.19 1.16 9.22
N THR A 305 -20.16 0.75 9.95
CA THR A 305 -20.12 0.72 11.41
C THR A 305 -19.37 1.94 11.93
N PHE A 306 -19.97 2.66 12.88
CA PHE A 306 -19.29 3.69 13.67
C PHE A 306 -19.27 3.27 15.14
N THR A 307 -18.09 3.23 15.74
CA THR A 307 -17.88 3.03 17.18
C THR A 307 -17.41 4.35 17.78
N PHE A 308 -18.10 4.81 18.81
CA PHE A 308 -17.83 6.05 19.53
C PHE A 308 -16.82 5.80 20.67
N SER A 309 -16.18 6.86 21.18
CA SER A 309 -15.19 6.78 22.26
C SER A 309 -15.76 6.35 23.62
N ASP A 310 -17.06 6.54 23.81
CA ASP A 310 -17.84 6.11 24.99
C ASP A 310 -18.31 4.65 24.91
N GLY A 311 -18.02 3.95 23.81
CA GLY A 311 -18.46 2.58 23.55
C GLY A 311 -19.81 2.44 22.84
N ASN A 312 -20.53 3.55 22.58
CA ASN A 312 -21.71 3.53 21.71
C ASN A 312 -21.33 3.00 20.31
N LYS A 313 -22.29 2.39 19.61
CA LYS A 313 -22.06 1.78 18.30
C LYS A 313 -23.27 1.93 17.37
N TYR A 314 -23.06 2.54 16.22
CA TYR A 314 -23.98 2.47 15.09
C TYR A 314 -23.52 1.43 14.07
N VAL A 315 -24.46 0.66 13.51
CA VAL A 315 -24.27 -0.22 12.35
C VAL A 315 -25.44 0.00 11.40
N GLY A 316 -25.18 0.43 10.16
CA GLY A 316 -26.24 0.60 9.16
C GLY A 316 -25.90 1.61 8.08
N SER A 317 -26.94 2.28 7.60
CA SER A 317 -26.93 3.11 6.40
C SER A 317 -26.43 4.54 6.68
N TRP A 318 -25.61 5.08 5.77
CA TRP A 318 -25.00 6.40 5.86
C TRP A 318 -25.26 7.21 4.61
N LYS A 319 -25.50 8.51 4.81
CA LYS A 319 -25.58 9.49 3.73
C LYS A 319 -24.79 10.74 4.10
N ASP A 320 -23.76 11.02 3.32
CA ASP A 320 -22.98 12.26 3.31
C ASP A 320 -22.44 12.68 4.69
N GLY A 321 -22.07 11.69 5.50
CA GLY A 321 -21.53 11.85 6.86
C GLY A 321 -22.52 11.66 8.00
N LYS A 322 -23.81 11.44 7.70
CA LYS A 322 -24.90 11.27 8.68
C LYS A 322 -25.48 9.85 8.65
N MET A 323 -25.97 9.39 9.80
CA MET A 323 -26.79 8.17 9.90
C MET A 323 -28.13 8.40 9.19
N HIS A 324 -28.47 7.58 8.19
CA HIS A 324 -29.59 7.86 7.28
C HIS A 324 -30.03 6.58 6.55
N GLY A 325 -31.31 6.21 6.65
CA GLY A 325 -31.85 4.92 6.19
C GLY A 325 -31.93 3.89 7.32
N GLN A 326 -32.03 2.60 6.99
CA GLN A 326 -32.09 1.53 8.01
C GLN A 326 -30.77 1.41 8.77
N GLY A 327 -30.85 1.24 10.09
CA GLY A 327 -29.68 1.03 10.94
C GLY A 327 -30.01 0.52 12.34
N THR A 328 -28.96 0.36 13.13
CA THR A 328 -28.98 -0.13 14.51
C THR A 328 -28.03 0.71 15.34
N PHE A 329 -28.51 1.28 16.44
CA PHE A 329 -27.70 1.98 17.44
C PHE A 329 -27.71 1.17 18.74
N ILE A 330 -26.55 1.00 19.37
CA ILE A 330 -26.32 0.17 20.56
C ILE A 330 -25.53 1.01 21.56
N GLU A 331 -25.98 1.02 22.81
CA GLU A 331 -25.30 1.66 23.94
C GLU A 331 -24.56 0.61 24.80
N PRO A 332 -23.49 0.99 25.55
CA PRO A 332 -22.72 0.06 26.39
C PRO A 332 -23.54 -0.72 27.43
N ASP A 333 -24.65 -0.15 27.90
CA ASP A 333 -25.55 -0.78 28.88
C ASP A 333 -26.58 -1.75 28.26
N GLY A 334 -26.49 -1.99 26.95
CA GLY A 334 -27.38 -2.87 26.21
C GLY A 334 -28.66 -2.21 25.67
N ARG A 335 -28.90 -0.91 25.93
CA ARG A 335 -29.95 -0.16 25.24
C ARG A 335 -29.70 -0.19 23.73
N LYS A 336 -30.77 -0.38 22.94
CA LYS A 336 -30.65 -0.61 21.50
C LYS A 336 -31.84 -0.07 20.71
N TYR A 337 -31.57 0.72 19.69
CA TYR A 337 -32.52 1.05 18.62
C TYR A 337 -32.24 0.22 17.36
N VAL A 338 -33.30 -0.25 16.70
CA VAL A 338 -33.26 -0.86 15.36
C VAL A 338 -34.37 -0.25 14.52
N GLY A 339 -34.03 0.41 13.41
CA GLY A 339 -35.03 1.05 12.56
C GLY A 339 -34.45 2.12 11.65
N MET A 340 -35.33 3.01 11.19
CA MET A 340 -34.99 4.08 10.27
C MET A 340 -34.32 5.27 10.98
N PHE A 341 -33.37 5.88 10.27
CA PHE A 341 -32.68 7.10 10.66
C PHE A 341 -32.85 8.16 9.57
N LYS A 342 -32.85 9.43 9.97
CA LYS A 342 -32.79 10.57 9.07
C LYS A 342 -31.82 11.61 9.61
N ASP A 343 -30.80 11.90 8.83
CA ASP A 343 -29.87 13.02 9.00
C ASP A 343 -29.13 13.10 10.36
N GLY A 344 -29.02 11.95 11.05
CA GLY A 344 -28.42 11.78 12.37
C GLY A 344 -29.38 11.26 13.44
N GLU A 345 -30.69 11.34 13.24
CA GLU A 345 -31.71 11.09 14.28
C GLU A 345 -32.61 9.89 13.97
N MET A 346 -33.20 9.29 15.01
CA MET A 346 -34.21 8.23 14.90
C MET A 346 -35.50 8.82 14.28
N HIS A 347 -35.99 8.21 13.20
CA HIS A 347 -37.07 8.79 12.37
C HIS A 347 -37.76 7.70 11.54
N GLY A 348 -39.08 7.78 11.31
CA GLY A 348 -39.83 6.71 10.61
C GLY A 348 -40.13 5.53 11.53
N GLN A 349 -40.19 4.30 11.02
CA GLN A 349 -40.49 3.12 11.86
C GLN A 349 -39.23 2.58 12.55
N GLY A 350 -39.34 2.21 13.82
CA GLY A 350 -38.24 1.62 14.58
C GLY A 350 -38.62 1.06 15.96
N THR A 351 -37.78 0.14 16.44
CA THR A 351 -37.89 -0.50 17.75
C THR A 351 -36.74 -0.08 18.67
N PHE A 352 -37.06 0.53 19.81
CA PHE A 352 -36.13 0.75 20.92
C PHE A 352 -36.32 -0.34 21.98
N THR A 353 -35.22 -0.86 22.52
CA THR A 353 -35.17 -1.80 23.65
C THR A 353 -34.35 -1.15 24.77
N TRP A 354 -34.93 -1.07 25.97
CA TRP A 354 -34.24 -0.64 27.17
C TRP A 354 -33.45 -1.80 27.80
N SER A 355 -32.43 -1.48 28.59
CA SER A 355 -31.57 -2.44 29.29
C SER A 355 -32.32 -3.30 30.32
N ASP A 356 -33.44 -2.79 30.85
CA ASP A 356 -34.38 -3.51 31.73
C ASP A 356 -35.42 -4.37 30.97
N GLY A 357 -35.25 -4.54 29.66
CA GLY A 357 -36.12 -5.38 28.82
C GLY A 357 -37.41 -4.72 28.34
N ARG A 358 -37.74 -3.49 28.79
CA ARG A 358 -38.84 -2.71 28.19
C ARG A 358 -38.57 -2.48 26.70
N LYS A 359 -39.62 -2.33 25.89
CA LYS A 359 -39.51 -2.07 24.44
C LYS A 359 -40.54 -1.05 23.96
N TYR A 360 -40.22 -0.31 22.93
CA TYR A 360 -41.17 0.47 22.13
C TYR A 360 -40.95 0.12 20.67
N ALA A 361 -42.00 -0.30 19.97
CA ALA A 361 -41.99 -0.52 18.53
C ALA A 361 -43.08 0.34 17.88
N GLY A 362 -42.71 1.21 16.95
CA GLY A 362 -43.63 2.16 16.33
C GLY A 362 -42.91 3.29 15.63
N SER A 363 -43.59 4.41 15.51
CA SER A 363 -43.12 5.55 14.72
C SER A 363 -42.22 6.50 15.55
N TRP A 364 -41.31 7.15 14.84
CA TRP A 364 -40.31 8.06 15.38
C TRP A 364 -40.26 9.32 14.54
N LYS A 365 -40.04 10.45 15.19
CA LYS A 365 -39.79 11.72 14.54
C LYS A 365 -38.77 12.50 15.35
N ASP A 366 -37.72 12.94 14.67
CA ASP A 366 -36.72 13.89 15.14
C ASP A 366 -36.18 13.52 16.55
N GLY A 367 -35.71 12.28 16.64
CA GLY A 367 -35.15 11.65 17.84
C GLY A 367 -36.16 11.14 18.86
N LYS A 368 -37.48 11.32 18.64
CA LYS A 368 -38.55 11.08 19.63
C LYS A 368 -39.57 10.05 19.17
N ILE A 369 -40.14 9.33 20.13
CA ILE A 369 -41.33 8.49 19.97
C ILE A 369 -42.53 9.39 19.59
N HIS A 370 -43.21 9.05 18.49
CA HIS A 370 -44.24 9.88 17.87
C HIS A 370 -45.20 9.01 17.03
N GLY A 371 -46.44 9.44 16.76
CA GLY A 371 -47.38 8.67 15.93
C GLY A 371 -47.80 7.33 16.56
N GLU A 372 -48.22 6.37 15.75
CA GLU A 372 -48.66 5.05 16.23
C GLU A 372 -47.49 4.21 16.75
N GLY A 373 -47.72 3.45 17.83
CA GLY A 373 -46.78 2.45 18.33
C GLY A 373 -47.31 1.58 19.48
N THR A 374 -46.46 0.65 19.91
CA THR A 374 -46.67 -0.25 21.05
C THR A 374 -45.50 -0.17 22.01
N GLN A 375 -45.76 0.27 23.25
CA GLN A 375 -44.81 0.16 24.35
C GLN A 375 -45.09 -1.12 25.16
N THR A 376 -44.07 -1.97 25.34
CA THR A 376 -44.10 -3.16 26.20
C THR A 376 -43.26 -2.88 27.45
N LEU A 377 -43.84 -3.05 28.63
CA LEU A 377 -43.14 -2.93 29.90
C LEU A 377 -42.39 -4.23 30.26
N SER A 378 -41.55 -4.19 31.31
CA SER A 378 -40.71 -5.32 31.74
C SER A 378 -41.52 -6.48 32.36
N ASP A 379 -42.74 -6.22 32.81
CA ASP A 379 -43.75 -7.23 33.21
C ASP A 379 -44.49 -7.85 32.00
N GLY A 380 -44.22 -7.36 30.77
CA GLY A 380 -44.92 -7.75 29.55
C GLY A 380 -46.23 -7.00 29.27
N THR A 381 -46.67 -6.06 30.13
CA THR A 381 -47.86 -5.22 29.89
C THR A 381 -47.65 -4.37 28.64
N LYS A 382 -48.67 -4.25 27.78
CA LYS A 382 -48.60 -3.48 26.53
C LYS A 382 -49.50 -2.26 26.56
N TYR A 383 -48.98 -1.13 26.07
CA TYR A 383 -49.72 0.09 25.77
C TYR A 383 -49.67 0.31 24.27
N VAL A 384 -50.83 0.35 23.62
CA VAL A 384 -50.95 0.53 22.16
C VAL A 384 -51.73 1.82 21.89
N GLY A 385 -51.24 2.64 20.96
CA GLY A 385 -51.95 3.85 20.52
C GLY A 385 -51.03 4.92 19.94
N MET A 386 -51.54 6.15 19.92
CA MET A 386 -50.82 7.33 19.47
C MET A 386 -49.88 7.86 20.55
N PHE A 387 -48.69 8.28 20.15
CA PHE A 387 -47.70 8.96 20.96
C PHE A 387 -47.36 10.33 20.34
N LYS A 388 -46.92 11.27 21.18
CA LYS A 388 -46.39 12.56 20.73
C LYS A 388 -45.22 12.96 21.63
N ASP A 389 -44.06 13.14 21.01
CA ASP A 389 -42.87 13.74 21.62
C ASP A 389 -42.48 13.04 22.95
N ASN A 390 -42.32 11.72 22.89
CA ASN A 390 -42.04 10.79 24.00
C ASN A 390 -43.17 10.60 25.04
N LYS A 391 -44.38 11.15 24.81
CA LYS A 391 -45.54 10.96 25.70
C LYS A 391 -46.64 10.13 25.02
N PRO A 392 -47.30 9.20 25.71
CA PRO A 392 -48.51 8.56 25.19
C PRO A 392 -49.64 9.60 25.09
N GLY A 393 -50.48 9.47 24.06
CA GLY A 393 -51.72 10.24 23.92
C GLY A 393 -52.83 9.74 24.84
N VAL A 394 -53.88 10.54 24.99
CA VAL A 394 -55.00 10.34 25.94
C VAL A 394 -55.76 9.01 25.74
N PHE A 395 -55.61 8.35 24.59
CA PHE A 395 -56.28 7.09 24.23
C PHE A 395 -55.36 5.86 24.16
N ALA A 396 -54.18 5.87 24.80
CA ALA A 396 -53.30 4.71 24.86
C ALA A 396 -53.94 3.55 25.67
N GLN A 397 -54.42 2.51 24.98
CA GLN A 397 -55.08 1.38 25.64
C GLN A 397 -54.07 0.50 26.39
N LYS A 398 -54.23 0.41 27.72
CA LYS A 398 -53.52 -0.55 28.57
C LYS A 398 -54.07 -1.95 28.33
N ARG A 399 -53.33 -2.79 27.60
CA ARG A 399 -53.63 -4.22 27.43
C ARG A 399 -52.80 -5.02 28.43
N ALA A 400 -53.47 -5.49 29.49
CA ALA A 400 -52.95 -6.52 30.37
C ALA A 400 -52.78 -7.86 29.61
N ARG A 401 -52.10 -8.83 30.23
CA ARG A 401 -51.80 -10.14 29.67
C ARG A 401 -53.07 -10.98 29.42
N ALA A 402 -53.72 -10.78 28.28
CA ALA A 402 -54.84 -11.59 27.80
C ALA A 402 -54.37 -12.66 26.81
N GLY A 403 -54.82 -13.89 27.00
CA GLY A 403 -54.83 -14.90 25.93
C GLY A 403 -56.09 -14.75 25.07
N LEU A 404 -56.01 -15.20 23.82
CA LEU A 404 -57.11 -15.26 22.83
C LEU A 404 -57.69 -13.89 22.39
N GLY A 405 -57.68 -13.63 21.07
CA GLY A 405 -58.56 -12.64 20.43
C GLY A 405 -57.90 -11.47 19.70
N GLY A 406 -57.76 -11.61 18.37
CA GLY A 406 -57.69 -10.49 17.41
C GLY A 406 -56.34 -9.76 17.26
N ILE A 407 -55.79 -9.78 16.04
CA ILE A 407 -54.64 -8.96 15.62
C ILE A 407 -55.12 -7.92 14.58
N PRO A 408 -55.12 -6.61 14.91
CA PRO A 408 -55.25 -5.53 13.93
C PRO A 408 -53.91 -4.90 13.55
N SER A 409 -53.89 -4.24 12.39
CA SER A 409 -52.88 -3.27 11.91
C SER A 409 -51.40 -3.73 11.87
N HIS A 410 -50.94 -4.12 10.68
CA HIS A 410 -49.54 -4.05 10.21
C HIS A 410 -48.46 -4.63 11.14
N ASN A 411 -48.47 -5.95 11.31
CA ASN A 411 -47.41 -6.67 12.03
C ASN A 411 -46.49 -7.47 11.07
N TYR A 412 -45.19 -7.41 11.33
CA TYR A 412 -44.23 -8.41 10.88
C TYR A 412 -44.17 -9.53 11.92
N SER A 413 -44.30 -10.79 11.48
CA SER A 413 -44.29 -11.96 12.39
C SER A 413 -43.00 -12.76 12.28
N TYR A 414 -42.42 -13.06 13.45
CA TYR A 414 -41.38 -14.09 13.64
C TYR A 414 -41.95 -15.25 14.47
N GLY A 415 -42.99 -15.89 13.93
CA GLY A 415 -43.60 -17.11 14.48
C GLY A 415 -44.78 -16.88 15.44
N VAL A 416 -45.83 -17.67 15.26
CA VAL A 416 -47.00 -17.77 16.15
C VAL A 416 -47.27 -19.25 16.43
N SER A 417 -46.72 -19.77 17.52
CA SER A 417 -46.96 -21.15 17.97
C SER A 417 -48.33 -21.27 18.64
N GLY A 418 -49.30 -21.84 17.92
CA GLY A 418 -50.66 -22.06 18.40
C GLY A 418 -51.46 -23.00 17.46
N THR A 419 -52.65 -23.38 17.89
CA THR A 419 -53.55 -24.27 17.11
C THR A 419 -54.30 -23.55 16.00
N SER A 420 -54.48 -22.23 16.10
CA SER A 420 -55.07 -21.42 15.04
C SER A 420 -54.40 -20.05 14.89
N THR A 421 -54.49 -19.45 13.71
CA THR A 421 -53.98 -18.11 13.39
C THR A 421 -54.96 -17.43 12.43
N ASN A 422 -55.61 -16.35 12.88
CA ASN A 422 -56.56 -15.58 12.09
C ASN A 422 -55.97 -14.18 11.81
N ILE A 423 -55.80 -13.85 10.52
CA ILE A 423 -55.26 -12.57 10.05
C ILE A 423 -56.39 -11.78 9.37
N GLY A 424 -56.64 -10.57 9.85
CA GLY A 424 -57.69 -9.69 9.32
C GLY A 424 -57.28 -8.91 8.07
N ASN A 425 -58.16 -8.01 7.63
CA ASN A 425 -58.05 -7.24 6.39
C ASN A 425 -56.97 -6.11 6.45
N THR A 426 -55.73 -6.43 6.80
CA THR A 426 -54.59 -5.49 6.87
C THR A 426 -53.29 -6.17 6.43
N THR A 427 -52.43 -5.46 5.68
CA THR A 427 -51.21 -6.04 5.09
C THR A 427 -50.34 -6.72 6.14
N PHE A 428 -49.96 -7.97 5.87
CA PHE A 428 -49.24 -8.83 6.81
C PHE A 428 -48.01 -9.48 6.14
N HIS A 429 -46.91 -9.55 6.89
CA HIS A 429 -45.67 -10.17 6.45
C HIS A 429 -45.24 -11.28 7.43
N ASN A 430 -45.26 -12.54 6.97
CA ASN A 430 -44.61 -13.65 7.66
C ASN A 430 -43.14 -13.71 7.18
N LEU A 431 -42.17 -13.48 8.08
CA LEU A 431 -40.74 -13.46 7.73
C LEU A 431 -40.01 -14.62 8.42
N ASN A 432 -39.77 -15.71 7.69
CA ASN A 432 -39.18 -16.95 8.21
C ASN A 432 -39.91 -17.54 9.45
N GLY A 433 -41.16 -17.14 9.69
CA GLY A 433 -41.98 -17.59 10.81
C GLY A 433 -42.86 -18.79 10.47
N ALA A 434 -43.20 -19.59 11.47
CA ALA A 434 -44.27 -20.59 11.39
C ALA A 434 -45.58 -20.00 11.94
N LEU A 435 -46.69 -20.20 11.22
CA LEU A 435 -48.04 -19.89 11.71
C LEU A 435 -48.74 -21.13 12.28
N GLY A 436 -49.84 -20.91 13.02
CA GLY A 436 -50.58 -21.99 13.69
C GLY A 436 -51.22 -23.00 12.74
N THR A 437 -51.42 -24.23 13.21
CA THR A 437 -51.77 -25.41 12.37
C THR A 437 -53.04 -25.24 11.52
N SER A 438 -53.99 -24.44 11.98
CA SER A 438 -55.04 -23.85 11.13
C SER A 438 -54.78 -22.36 10.91
N THR A 439 -54.64 -21.92 9.66
CA THR A 439 -54.40 -20.51 9.29
C THR A 439 -55.56 -19.98 8.43
N SER A 440 -56.12 -18.83 8.80
CA SER A 440 -57.15 -18.13 8.02
C SER A 440 -56.73 -16.67 7.79
N ILE A 441 -56.79 -16.23 6.53
CA ILE A 441 -56.34 -14.92 6.08
C ILE A 441 -57.49 -14.24 5.32
N GLY A 442 -58.02 -13.16 5.88
CA GLY A 442 -59.05 -12.33 5.26
C GLY A 442 -58.50 -11.41 4.16
N ASN A 443 -59.41 -10.69 3.50
CA ASN A 443 -59.15 -9.92 2.28
C ASN A 443 -58.02 -8.88 2.47
N THR A 444 -56.81 -9.21 2.01
CA THR A 444 -55.62 -8.39 2.25
C THR A 444 -54.42 -8.72 1.36
N THR A 445 -53.43 -7.82 1.36
CA THR A 445 -52.11 -8.11 0.81
C THR A 445 -51.30 -8.95 1.80
N PHE A 446 -51.07 -10.23 1.49
CA PHE A 446 -50.29 -11.14 2.32
C PHE A 446 -48.94 -11.49 1.69
N HIS A 447 -47.89 -11.48 2.49
CA HIS A 447 -46.52 -11.83 2.08
C HIS A 447 -45.96 -12.94 2.98
N ASN A 448 -45.79 -14.15 2.43
CA ASN A 448 -45.09 -15.25 3.10
C ASN A 448 -43.66 -15.34 2.56
N ILE A 449 -42.68 -14.81 3.30
CA ILE A 449 -41.28 -14.73 2.85
C ILE A 449 -40.45 -15.69 3.68
N GLY A 450 -40.07 -16.83 3.09
CA GLY A 450 -39.33 -17.92 3.75
C GLY A 450 -40.03 -18.61 4.93
N GLY A 451 -41.26 -18.21 5.26
CA GLY A 451 -42.05 -18.78 6.37
C GLY A 451 -42.89 -19.99 5.99
N SER A 452 -43.42 -20.68 7.00
CA SER A 452 -44.34 -21.82 6.87
C SER A 452 -45.74 -21.49 7.37
N LEU A 453 -46.76 -21.98 6.65
CA LEU A 453 -48.16 -21.87 7.04
C LEU A 453 -48.68 -23.18 7.65
N GLY A 454 -49.79 -23.10 8.39
CA GLY A 454 -50.43 -24.26 9.02
C GLY A 454 -50.92 -25.30 8.01
N SER A 455 -50.94 -26.57 8.42
CA SER A 455 -51.35 -27.73 7.60
C SER A 455 -52.74 -27.61 6.96
N SER A 456 -53.62 -26.79 7.54
CA SER A 456 -54.84 -26.27 6.91
C SER A 456 -54.75 -24.75 6.77
N THR A 457 -54.82 -24.23 5.55
CA THR A 457 -54.70 -22.78 5.27
C THR A 457 -55.81 -22.29 4.33
N ASN A 458 -56.49 -21.20 4.68
CA ASN A 458 -57.47 -20.50 3.84
C ASN A 458 -57.04 -19.05 3.62
N ILE A 459 -57.04 -18.57 2.37
CA ILE A 459 -56.59 -17.22 1.97
C ILE A 459 -57.65 -16.58 1.06
N GLY A 460 -58.12 -15.39 1.44
CA GLY A 460 -59.08 -14.60 0.66
C GLY A 460 -58.55 -13.22 0.27
N GLY A 461 -59.01 -12.73 -0.89
CA GLY A 461 -59.09 -11.31 -1.25
C GLY A 461 -57.79 -10.56 -1.61
N THR A 462 -57.82 -9.88 -2.75
CA THR A 462 -56.81 -8.95 -3.29
C THR A 462 -55.45 -9.55 -3.69
N THR A 463 -54.46 -9.77 -2.83
CA THR A 463 -53.10 -10.16 -3.30
C THR A 463 -52.30 -11.04 -2.34
N PHE A 464 -51.75 -12.15 -2.83
CA PHE A 464 -50.84 -13.03 -2.07
C PHE A 464 -49.51 -13.24 -2.80
N HIS A 465 -48.38 -13.07 -2.09
CA HIS A 465 -47.06 -13.50 -2.54
C HIS A 465 -46.45 -14.54 -1.59
N ASN A 466 -46.12 -15.72 -2.12
CA ASN A 466 -45.31 -16.73 -1.45
C ASN A 466 -43.89 -16.69 -2.00
N ILE A 467 -42.94 -16.15 -1.24
CA ILE A 467 -41.56 -15.85 -1.67
C ILE A 467 -40.59 -16.77 -0.92
N GLY A 468 -40.22 -17.90 -1.52
CA GLY A 468 -39.38 -18.91 -0.87
C GLY A 468 -40.01 -19.62 0.35
N GLY A 469 -41.28 -19.33 0.67
CA GLY A 469 -42.01 -19.94 1.79
C GLY A 469 -42.74 -21.23 1.41
N THR A 470 -43.24 -21.94 2.42
CA THR A 470 -43.93 -23.24 2.27
C THR A 470 -45.38 -23.16 2.75
N LEU A 471 -46.33 -23.59 1.93
CA LEU A 471 -47.76 -23.60 2.26
C LEU A 471 -48.18 -24.90 2.96
N GLY A 472 -49.36 -24.87 3.59
CA GLY A 472 -49.95 -26.02 4.27
C GLY A 472 -50.35 -27.15 3.34
N SER A 473 -50.26 -28.39 3.83
CA SER A 473 -50.66 -29.64 3.14
C SER A 473 -52.04 -29.61 2.49
N SER A 474 -52.98 -28.84 3.06
CA SER A 474 -54.26 -28.46 2.46
C SER A 474 -54.35 -26.94 2.48
N THR A 475 -54.35 -26.31 1.30
CA THR A 475 -54.43 -24.86 1.14
C THR A 475 -55.54 -24.47 0.16
N SER A 476 -56.35 -23.46 0.50
CA SER A 476 -57.36 -22.86 -0.37
C SER A 476 -57.09 -21.36 -0.55
N ILE A 477 -57.12 -20.88 -1.80
CA ILE A 477 -56.80 -19.50 -2.19
C ILE A 477 -57.91 -18.99 -3.12
N GLY A 478 -58.56 -17.86 -2.77
CA GLY A 478 -59.68 -17.33 -3.55
C GLY A 478 -59.81 -15.80 -3.59
N GLY A 479 -60.22 -15.26 -4.75
CA GLY A 479 -60.53 -13.84 -4.91
C GLY A 479 -59.31 -12.90 -4.88
N THR A 480 -58.14 -13.39 -5.28
CA THR A 480 -56.83 -12.71 -5.20
C THR A 480 -56.18 -12.47 -6.57
N THR A 481 -54.96 -11.96 -6.55
CA THR A 481 -53.87 -12.35 -7.47
C THR A 481 -52.80 -13.07 -6.64
N PHE A 482 -52.36 -14.25 -7.09
CA PHE A 482 -51.38 -15.06 -6.37
C PHE A 482 -50.07 -15.20 -7.16
N HIS A 483 -48.95 -14.78 -6.56
CA HIS A 483 -47.60 -15.06 -7.06
C HIS A 483 -46.88 -16.08 -6.16
N ASN A 484 -46.48 -17.23 -6.69
CA ASN A 484 -45.55 -18.16 -6.04
C ASN A 484 -44.15 -17.96 -6.63
N ILE A 485 -43.20 -17.46 -5.84
CA ILE A 485 -41.87 -17.00 -6.27
C ILE A 485 -40.82 -17.81 -5.52
N GLY A 486 -40.31 -18.89 -6.12
CA GLY A 486 -39.36 -19.81 -5.48
C GLY A 486 -39.90 -20.57 -4.26
N GLY A 487 -41.19 -20.46 -3.94
CA GLY A 487 -41.83 -21.10 -2.78
C GLY A 487 -42.44 -22.47 -3.10
N ASN A 488 -42.75 -23.25 -2.05
CA ASN A 488 -43.35 -24.58 -2.14
C ASN A 488 -44.86 -24.52 -1.84
N LEU A 489 -45.68 -25.03 -2.76
CA LEU A 489 -47.10 -25.26 -2.52
C LEU A 489 -47.32 -26.59 -1.79
N GLY A 490 -48.41 -26.68 -1.03
CA GLY A 490 -48.76 -27.88 -0.27
C GLY A 490 -49.34 -29.00 -1.14
N SER A 491 -49.32 -30.23 -0.61
CA SER A 491 -49.74 -31.47 -1.29
C SER A 491 -51.12 -31.43 -1.96
N SER A 492 -52.05 -30.64 -1.42
CA SER A 492 -53.32 -30.29 -2.03
C SER A 492 -53.50 -28.77 -1.95
N THR A 493 -53.51 -28.09 -3.09
CA THR A 493 -53.70 -26.62 -3.16
C THR A 493 -54.82 -26.26 -4.14
N ARG A 494 -55.90 -25.66 -3.64
CA ARG A 494 -57.03 -25.17 -4.44
C ARG A 494 -56.89 -23.66 -4.67
N ILE A 495 -57.05 -23.23 -5.92
CA ILE A 495 -56.85 -21.86 -6.39
C ILE A 495 -58.05 -21.52 -7.27
N GLY A 496 -58.93 -20.58 -6.88
CA GLY A 496 -60.15 -20.29 -7.63
C GLY A 496 -60.54 -18.81 -7.67
N GLY A 497 -61.07 -18.33 -8.80
CA GLY A 497 -61.43 -16.91 -8.99
C GLY A 497 -60.26 -15.97 -8.71
N THR A 498 -59.07 -16.30 -9.21
CA THR A 498 -57.81 -15.57 -8.96
C THR A 498 -56.83 -15.77 -10.11
N THR A 499 -56.10 -14.72 -10.49
CA THR A 499 -54.94 -14.86 -11.38
C THR A 499 -53.80 -15.56 -10.62
N PHE A 500 -53.14 -16.54 -11.23
CA PHE A 500 -52.03 -17.28 -10.63
C PHE A 500 -50.76 -17.24 -11.49
N HIS A 501 -49.64 -16.86 -10.87
CA HIS A 501 -48.32 -16.83 -11.49
C HIS A 501 -47.33 -17.68 -10.67
N ASN A 502 -46.73 -18.70 -11.28
CA ASN A 502 -45.64 -19.48 -10.68
C ASN A 502 -44.29 -19.09 -11.31
N ILE A 503 -43.36 -18.61 -10.49
CA ILE A 503 -42.05 -18.07 -10.88
C ILE A 503 -40.98 -18.87 -10.13
N GLY A 504 -40.59 -20.01 -10.71
CA GLY A 504 -39.54 -20.89 -10.16
C GLY A 504 -39.87 -21.58 -8.84
N GLY A 505 -41.13 -21.56 -8.39
CA GLY A 505 -41.58 -22.27 -7.19
C GLY A 505 -42.11 -23.68 -7.47
N ASN A 506 -42.06 -24.55 -6.47
CA ASN A 506 -42.52 -25.93 -6.56
C ASN A 506 -44.03 -26.03 -6.41
N LEU A 507 -44.67 -26.77 -7.30
CA LEU A 507 -46.09 -27.13 -7.23
C LEU A 507 -46.29 -28.38 -6.34
N GLY A 508 -47.46 -28.46 -5.69
CA GLY A 508 -47.84 -29.62 -4.90
C GLY A 508 -48.30 -30.80 -5.75
N SER A 509 -48.45 -31.98 -5.13
CA SER A 509 -48.90 -33.22 -5.77
C SER A 509 -50.31 -33.17 -6.37
N SER A 510 -51.15 -32.24 -5.91
CA SER A 510 -52.49 -31.99 -6.44
C SER A 510 -52.76 -30.49 -6.39
N ILE A 511 -53.13 -29.91 -7.54
CA ILE A 511 -53.57 -28.51 -7.65
C ILE A 511 -54.87 -28.46 -8.45
N ASP A 512 -55.90 -27.85 -7.85
CA ASP A 512 -57.16 -27.54 -8.50
C ASP A 512 -57.20 -26.04 -8.87
N LEU A 513 -57.28 -25.75 -10.16
CA LEU A 513 -57.43 -24.39 -10.71
C LEU A 513 -58.91 -24.17 -11.08
N GLY A 514 -59.72 -23.79 -10.09
CA GLY A 514 -61.17 -23.67 -10.23
C GLY A 514 -61.59 -22.40 -11.00
N GLY A 515 -62.00 -22.56 -12.26
CA GLY A 515 -62.72 -21.52 -13.02
C GLY A 515 -64.12 -21.27 -12.42
N TYR A 516 -64.67 -20.06 -12.50
CA TYR A 516 -64.62 -19.11 -13.62
C TYR A 516 -63.87 -17.80 -13.33
#